data_AF-I1IKG1-F1
#
_entry.id   AF-I1IKG1-F1
#
_cell.length_a   1.000
_cell.length_b   1.000
_cell.length_c   1.000
_cell.angle_alpha   90.00
_cell.angle_beta   90.00
_cell.angle_gamma   90.00
#
_symmetry.space_group_name_H-M   'P 1'
#
loop_
_entity.id
_entity.type
_entity.pdbx_description
1 polymer ?
#
loop_
_entity_poly.entity_id
_entity_poly.type
_entity_poly.pdbx_seq_one_letter_code
_entity_poly.pdbx_strand_id
1 'polypeptide(L)'
;MYVTRRLSVYLADPSATAEPPPEGPGSGFLVVVDETGETARTRCWGMCVDREMRGLPFPQNRQLALRESSSSSPLESCATFIDFVGEIVGTCTGIQSGRAPGSKAPKVPDYAMLLPVVGQPLSSGRYYVVQVGGKHRGKVSACSKEDDKTTCCFGCSCVNDVKPRPLDRRDLYQQVEVQRLPSSSGFMAVAVAADGIPPHHLRKKGWKVNTMMSPRYDLTDALGVDSALRRRMPDLDDSLSVVVGRWYVPFMFVKADGERSLKEQSRRCTFYEMTMEQSWEQIYCRDDPAAEVAVTATVRRSTALLGGTGVQVQEGWPHADDDGGTVWFRPAAAAAAATVGLDVVLWERMRWEADKGGWVAPAGNGDEERIERVERHDDVAQLVGHGHKFRCYLLVERFLLKRMDGSLALTCEFRHTDKIKAKWL
;
A
#
# COMPACT_ATOMS: atom_id res chain seq x y z
N MET A 1 -3.65 0.04 -5.14
CA MET A 1 -2.72 1.14 -4.81
C MET A 1 -3.46 2.20 -4.05
N TYR A 2 -2.87 2.76 -3.00
CA TYR A 2 -3.53 3.75 -2.16
C TYR A 2 -2.91 5.14 -2.33
N VAL A 3 -3.77 6.16 -2.43
CA VAL A 3 -3.37 7.57 -2.34
C VAL A 3 -3.50 8.06 -0.91
N THR A 4 -2.69 9.03 -0.50
CA THR A 4 -2.80 9.64 0.83
C THR A 4 -3.72 10.86 0.83
N ARG A 5 -4.40 11.06 1.96
CA ARG A 5 -5.21 12.22 2.28
C ARG A 5 -4.92 12.62 3.73
N ARG A 6 -4.82 13.91 3.98
CA ARG A 6 -4.51 14.43 5.32
C ARG A 6 -5.75 14.39 6.21
N LEU A 7 -5.58 13.99 7.47
CA LEU A 7 -6.69 13.90 8.43
C LEU A 7 -7.33 15.27 8.68
N SER A 8 -6.52 16.35 8.70
CA SER A 8 -7.00 17.72 8.88
C SER A 8 -8.09 18.13 7.88
N VAL A 9 -8.03 17.65 6.63
CA VAL A 9 -9.04 17.92 5.60
C VAL A 9 -10.42 17.42 6.03
N TYR A 10 -10.51 16.20 6.57
CA TYR A 10 -11.77 15.61 7.02
C TYR A 10 -12.28 16.17 8.34
N LEU A 11 -11.37 16.66 9.19
CA LEU A 11 -11.75 17.35 10.42
C LEU A 11 -12.38 18.72 10.12
N ALA A 12 -11.87 19.41 9.09
CA ALA A 12 -12.41 20.68 8.63
C ALA A 12 -13.72 20.50 7.84
N ASP A 13 -13.77 19.49 6.96
CA ASP A 13 -14.94 19.17 6.15
C ASP A 13 -15.25 17.66 6.18
N PRO A 14 -16.18 17.22 7.04
CA PRO A 14 -16.60 15.81 7.08
C PRO A 14 -17.22 15.31 5.76
N SER A 15 -17.77 16.19 4.93
CA SER A 15 -18.40 15.80 3.66
C SER A 15 -17.37 15.34 2.62
N ALA A 16 -16.11 15.77 2.75
CA ALA A 16 -15.00 15.31 1.91
C ALA A 16 -14.76 13.80 2.00
N THR A 17 -15.24 13.12 3.04
CA THR A 17 -15.19 11.65 3.14
C THR A 17 -16.04 10.93 2.07
N ALA A 18 -16.96 11.65 1.42
CA ALA A 18 -17.76 11.15 0.31
C ALA A 18 -17.04 11.22 -1.05
N GLU A 19 -15.78 11.67 -1.11
CA GLU A 19 -14.97 11.64 -2.33
C GLU A 19 -14.99 10.23 -2.94
N PRO A 20 -15.28 10.10 -4.25
CA PRO A 20 -15.24 8.81 -4.91
C PRO A 20 -13.82 8.25 -4.87
N PRO A 21 -13.64 6.92 -4.74
CA PRO A 21 -12.31 6.32 -4.77
C PRO A 21 -11.58 6.66 -6.07
N PRO A 22 -10.23 6.75 -6.06
CA PRO A 22 -9.49 7.06 -7.27
C PRO A 22 -9.80 6.02 -8.37
N GLU A 23 -9.98 6.49 -9.61
CA GLU A 23 -10.37 5.65 -10.75
C GLU A 23 -9.45 4.43 -10.90
N GLY A 24 -10.00 3.30 -11.37
CA GLY A 24 -9.28 2.06 -11.68
C GLY A 24 -9.36 1.01 -10.56
N PRO A 25 -9.10 -0.28 -10.88
CA PRO A 25 -9.22 -1.38 -9.91
C PRO A 25 -8.23 -1.20 -8.75
N GLY A 26 -8.58 -1.78 -7.59
CA GLY A 26 -7.65 -1.84 -6.46
C GLY A 26 -7.24 -0.53 -5.83
N SER A 27 -7.92 0.57 -6.16
CA SER A 27 -7.62 1.89 -5.63
C SER A 27 -8.18 2.11 -4.24
N GLY A 28 -7.50 2.89 -3.40
CA GLY A 28 -8.01 3.21 -2.08
C GLY A 28 -7.37 4.47 -1.49
N PHE A 29 -7.81 4.82 -0.29
CA PHE A 29 -7.31 5.96 0.47
C PHE A 29 -6.55 5.52 1.72
N LEU A 30 -5.44 6.16 2.00
CA LEU A 30 -4.81 6.18 3.31
C LEU A 30 -4.98 7.56 3.91
N VAL A 31 -5.31 7.61 5.19
CA VAL A 31 -5.45 8.83 5.95
C VAL A 31 -4.22 9.00 6.83
N VAL A 32 -3.59 10.16 6.74
CA VAL A 32 -2.34 10.47 7.45
C VAL A 32 -2.61 11.62 8.40
N VAL A 33 -2.24 11.47 9.67
CA VAL A 33 -2.22 12.61 10.60
C VAL A 33 -1.06 13.51 10.22
N ASP A 34 -1.39 14.71 9.77
CA ASP A 34 -0.49 15.81 9.48
C ASP A 34 -0.33 16.74 10.69
N GLU A 35 0.65 17.66 10.65
CA GLU A 35 0.94 18.60 11.75
C GLU A 35 -0.29 19.40 12.19
N THR A 36 -1.12 19.86 11.25
CA THR A 36 -2.38 20.57 11.56
C THR A 36 -3.37 19.63 12.25
N GLY A 37 -3.47 18.39 11.81
CA GLY A 37 -4.26 17.34 12.45
C GLY A 37 -3.79 16.99 13.86
N GLU A 38 -2.48 17.02 14.12
CA GLU A 38 -1.93 16.86 15.48
C GLU A 38 -2.29 18.06 16.36
N THR A 39 -2.08 19.27 15.85
CA THR A 39 -2.36 20.52 16.58
C THR A 39 -3.84 20.65 16.94
N ALA A 40 -4.74 20.34 16.01
CA ALA A 40 -6.19 20.32 16.23
C ALA A 40 -6.60 19.35 17.35
N ARG A 41 -5.76 18.38 17.66
CA ARG A 41 -5.96 17.38 18.71
C ARG A 41 -5.15 17.68 19.97
N THR A 42 -4.55 18.86 20.10
CA THR A 42 -3.94 19.30 21.36
C THR A 42 -4.97 19.98 22.26
N ARG A 43 -4.94 19.64 23.54
CA ARG A 43 -5.72 20.24 24.63
C ARG A 43 -4.77 20.92 25.61
N CYS A 44 -5.32 21.71 26.53
CA CYS A 44 -4.58 22.38 27.60
C CYS A 44 -3.48 23.29 27.05
N TRP A 45 -3.83 24.25 26.18
CA TRP A 45 -2.89 25.23 25.62
C TRP A 45 -1.70 24.59 24.88
N GLY A 46 -1.92 23.47 24.19
CA GLY A 46 -0.87 22.75 23.45
C GLY A 46 -0.08 21.74 24.29
N MET A 47 -0.35 21.61 25.60
CA MET A 47 0.46 20.77 26.50
C MET A 47 0.04 19.29 26.53
N CYS A 48 -1.17 18.94 26.09
CA CYS A 48 -1.68 17.56 26.18
C CYS A 48 -2.31 17.12 24.86
N VAL A 49 -1.77 16.11 24.19
CA VAL A 49 -2.39 15.55 22.98
C VAL A 49 -3.61 14.70 23.35
N ASP A 50 -4.81 15.07 22.87
CA ASP A 50 -6.01 14.23 22.89
C ASP A 50 -5.84 13.08 21.88
N ARG A 51 -5.50 11.92 22.44
CA ARG A 51 -5.28 10.69 21.68
C ARG A 51 -6.58 9.99 21.32
N GLU A 52 -7.73 10.37 21.89
CA GLU A 52 -9.02 9.74 21.56
C GLU A 52 -9.49 10.20 20.16
N MET A 53 -9.77 9.26 19.26
CA MET A 53 -10.45 9.53 18.01
C MET A 53 -11.95 9.61 18.29
N ARG A 54 -12.57 10.74 17.92
CA ARG A 54 -14.01 10.98 18.13
C ARG A 54 -14.84 10.83 16.85
N GLY A 55 -14.19 10.57 15.73
CA GLY A 55 -14.82 10.47 14.41
C GLY A 55 -13.99 9.67 13.42
N LEU A 56 -14.60 9.41 12.28
CA LEU A 56 -13.98 8.82 11.10
C LEU A 56 -13.44 9.93 10.18
N PRO A 57 -12.46 9.64 9.32
CA PRO A 57 -11.78 8.35 9.13
C PRO A 57 -10.63 8.12 10.12
N PHE A 58 -10.22 6.86 10.30
CA PHE A 58 -9.04 6.53 11.12
C PHE A 58 -7.73 6.70 10.33
N PRO A 59 -6.65 7.22 10.96
CA PRO A 59 -5.35 7.35 10.32
C PRO A 59 -4.55 6.05 10.26
N GLN A 60 -3.75 5.86 9.21
CA GLN A 60 -2.88 4.70 8.98
C GLN A 60 -1.41 4.96 9.31
N ASN A 61 -0.99 6.21 9.55
CA ASN A 61 0.32 6.53 10.11
C ASN A 61 0.33 6.53 11.66
N ARG A 62 -0.66 5.88 12.29
CA ARG A 62 -0.79 5.74 13.75
C ARG A 62 -1.26 4.34 14.10
N GLN A 63 -0.72 3.78 15.18
CA GLN A 63 -1.29 2.56 15.76
C GLN A 63 -2.56 2.90 16.54
N LEU A 64 -3.59 2.06 16.43
CA LEU A 64 -4.87 2.27 17.10
C LEU A 64 -5.04 1.26 18.22
N ALA A 65 -5.28 1.75 19.43
CA ALA A 65 -5.68 0.92 20.56
C ALA A 65 -7.21 0.95 20.68
N LEU A 66 -7.84 -0.21 20.51
CA LEU A 66 -9.29 -0.38 20.66
C LEU A 66 -9.61 -0.68 22.12
N ARG A 67 -10.53 0.08 22.72
CA ARG A 67 -10.92 -0.08 24.13
C ARG A 67 -12.40 -0.34 24.27
N GLU A 68 -12.75 -1.38 25.03
CA GLU A 68 -14.13 -1.62 25.43
C GLU A 68 -14.61 -0.53 26.41
N SER A 69 -15.91 -0.22 26.37
CA SER A 69 -16.53 0.83 27.19
C SER A 69 -16.49 0.56 28.71
N SER A 70 -16.13 -0.64 29.15
CA SER A 70 -16.15 -1.06 30.56
C SER A 70 -14.78 -1.05 31.27
N SER A 71 -13.70 -0.55 30.66
CA SER A 71 -12.43 -0.34 31.39
C SER A 71 -12.44 1.03 32.07
N SER A 72 -12.32 1.01 33.39
CA SER A 72 -12.39 2.11 34.34
C SER A 72 -11.43 3.28 34.07
N SER A 73 -11.88 4.48 34.47
CA SER A 73 -11.21 5.77 34.71
C SER A 73 -10.05 6.28 33.79
N PRO A 74 -10.00 7.60 33.51
CA PRO A 74 -8.87 8.25 32.80
C PRO A 74 -7.50 8.03 33.45
N LEU A 75 -7.46 7.78 34.77
CA LEU A 75 -6.22 7.54 35.53
C LEU A 75 -5.60 6.16 35.23
N GLU A 76 -6.41 5.14 34.93
CA GLU A 76 -5.88 3.85 34.45
C GLU A 76 -5.22 3.99 33.07
N SER A 77 -5.65 4.95 32.25
CA SER A 77 -5.04 5.22 30.94
C SER A 77 -3.62 5.78 31.03
N CYS A 78 -3.30 6.51 32.10
CA CYS A 78 -1.92 6.94 32.40
C CYS A 78 -1.14 5.82 33.09
N ALA A 79 -1.77 5.05 33.98
CA ALA A 79 -1.12 3.96 34.70
C ALA A 79 -0.69 2.80 33.76
N THR A 80 -1.55 2.37 32.82
CA THR A 80 -1.15 1.36 31.82
C THR A 80 -0.04 1.85 30.89
N PHE A 81 0.06 3.16 30.67
CA PHE A 81 1.11 3.76 29.86
C PHE A 81 2.44 3.81 30.62
N ILE A 82 2.42 4.12 31.92
CA ILE A 82 3.61 4.09 32.79
C ILE A 82 4.10 2.65 32.98
N ASP A 83 3.22 1.68 33.20
CA ASP A 83 3.59 0.27 33.35
C ASP A 83 4.18 -0.31 32.05
N PHE A 84 3.63 0.06 30.88
CA PHE A 84 4.16 -0.39 29.58
C PHE A 84 5.51 0.24 29.24
N VAL A 85 5.70 1.53 29.54
CA VAL A 85 7.02 2.19 29.42
C VAL A 85 8.00 1.58 30.41
N GLY A 86 7.56 1.27 31.64
CA GLY A 86 8.36 0.59 32.66
C GLY A 86 8.79 -0.82 32.24
N GLU A 87 7.92 -1.57 31.56
CA GLU A 87 8.23 -2.91 31.05
C GLU A 87 9.23 -2.85 29.87
N ILE A 88 9.06 -1.90 28.93
CA ILE A 88 10.03 -1.69 27.84
C ILE A 88 11.38 -1.20 28.38
N VAL A 89 11.37 -0.22 29.30
CA VAL A 89 12.60 0.30 29.92
C VAL A 89 13.26 -0.80 30.77
N GLY A 90 12.51 -1.57 31.54
CA GLY A 90 13.03 -2.69 32.33
C GLY A 90 13.61 -3.82 31.47
N THR A 91 13.07 -4.04 30.27
CA THR A 91 13.65 -4.98 29.29
C THR A 91 14.95 -4.44 28.68
N CYS A 92 15.13 -3.12 28.62
CA CYS A 92 16.34 -2.47 28.10
C CYS A 92 17.43 -2.20 29.17
N THR A 93 17.06 -2.10 30.45
CA THR A 93 17.98 -1.71 31.54
C THR A 93 18.16 -2.78 32.63
N GLY A 94 17.39 -3.87 32.60
CA GLY A 94 17.46 -4.94 33.60
C GLY A 94 16.86 -4.59 34.97
N ILE A 95 16.20 -3.44 35.11
CA ILE A 95 15.60 -3.00 36.38
C ILE A 95 14.14 -3.50 36.45
N GLN A 96 13.86 -4.43 37.37
CA GLN A 96 12.50 -4.88 37.65
C GLN A 96 11.76 -3.83 38.49
N SER A 97 10.67 -3.26 37.99
CA SER A 97 9.75 -2.49 38.84
C SER A 97 8.98 -3.46 39.73
N GLY A 98 9.15 -3.35 41.05
CA GLY A 98 8.49 -4.22 42.04
C GLY A 98 6.96 -4.18 41.91
N ARG A 99 6.34 -5.35 41.75
CA ARG A 99 4.89 -5.49 41.59
C ARG A 99 4.24 -5.95 42.89
N ALA A 100 3.18 -5.27 43.33
CA ALA A 100 2.42 -5.68 44.51
C ALA A 100 1.76 -7.07 44.29
N PRO A 101 1.76 -7.97 45.30
CA PRO A 101 1.21 -9.31 45.17
C PRO A 101 -0.32 -9.23 45.00
N GLY A 102 -0.84 -9.81 43.91
CA GLY A 102 -2.27 -9.91 43.64
C GLY A 102 -2.81 -9.05 42.48
N SER A 103 -1.99 -8.19 41.86
CA SER A 103 -2.41 -7.45 40.65
C SER A 103 -2.39 -8.35 39.41
N LYS A 104 -3.54 -8.56 38.75
CA LYS A 104 -3.61 -9.23 37.44
C LYS A 104 -2.78 -8.44 36.43
N ALA A 105 -2.01 -9.11 35.57
CA ALA A 105 -1.33 -8.49 34.41
C ALA A 105 -2.28 -7.52 33.70
N PRO A 106 -1.92 -6.23 33.49
CA PRO A 106 -2.76 -5.34 32.72
C PRO A 106 -3.04 -5.99 31.37
N LYS A 107 -4.32 -6.07 31.01
CA LYS A 107 -4.74 -6.68 29.74
C LYS A 107 -4.15 -5.81 28.62
N VAL A 108 -3.21 -6.36 27.87
CA VAL A 108 -2.59 -5.64 26.73
C VAL A 108 -3.72 -5.22 25.79
N PRO A 109 -3.85 -3.93 25.44
CA PRO A 109 -4.92 -3.49 24.56
C PRO A 109 -4.80 -4.13 23.19
N ASP A 110 -5.94 -4.41 22.56
CA ASP A 110 -5.98 -4.93 21.20
C ASP A 110 -5.55 -3.82 20.24
N TYR A 111 -4.31 -3.91 19.77
CA TYR A 111 -3.77 -3.00 18.76
C TYR A 111 -4.17 -3.48 17.38
N ALA A 112 -4.79 -2.58 16.62
CA ALA A 112 -5.18 -2.84 15.25
C ALA A 112 -4.82 -1.67 14.34
N MET A 113 -4.73 -1.96 13.04
CA MET A 113 -4.73 -0.98 11.96
C MET A 113 -6.02 -1.19 11.19
N LEU A 114 -6.89 -0.18 11.17
CA LEU A 114 -8.09 -0.19 10.34
C LEU A 114 -7.71 0.35 8.96
N LEU A 115 -7.55 -0.55 7.98
CA LEU A 115 -7.19 -0.19 6.61
C LEU A 115 -8.46 -0.03 5.77
N PRO A 116 -8.71 1.14 5.13
CA PRO A 116 -9.87 1.33 4.26
C PRO A 116 -9.92 0.28 3.14
N VAL A 117 -11.12 -0.23 2.87
CA VAL A 117 -11.33 -1.20 1.79
C VAL A 117 -11.14 -0.50 0.43
N VAL A 118 -10.44 -1.16 -0.50
CA VAL A 118 -10.25 -0.64 -1.86
C VAL A 118 -11.59 -0.51 -2.61
N GLY A 119 -11.70 0.48 -3.48
CA GLY A 119 -12.89 0.74 -4.30
C GLY A 119 -14.08 1.28 -3.51
N GLN A 120 -13.88 1.74 -2.28
CA GLN A 120 -14.92 2.35 -1.44
C GLN A 120 -14.51 3.77 -1.01
N PRO A 121 -15.48 4.70 -0.91
CA PRO A 121 -15.23 6.01 -0.33
C PRO A 121 -15.01 5.88 1.19
N LEU A 122 -14.32 6.84 1.82
CA LEU A 122 -14.06 6.81 3.25
C LEU A 122 -15.34 6.93 4.10
N SER A 123 -16.36 7.60 3.56
CA SER A 123 -17.71 7.72 4.15
C SER A 123 -18.43 6.39 4.31
N SER A 124 -18.02 5.35 3.55
CA SER A 124 -18.59 4.01 3.73
C SER A 124 -18.21 3.39 5.07
N GLY A 125 -17.19 3.92 5.76
CA GLY A 125 -16.70 3.39 7.03
C GLY A 125 -16.21 1.94 6.96
N ARG A 126 -15.89 1.41 5.77
CA ARG A 126 -15.50 0.00 5.59
C ARG A 126 -14.00 -0.18 5.74
N TYR A 127 -13.62 -1.11 6.62
CA TYR A 127 -12.22 -1.38 6.94
C TYR A 127 -11.92 -2.87 6.98
N TYR A 128 -10.69 -3.22 6.60
CA TYR A 128 -10.01 -4.42 7.07
C TYR A 128 -9.37 -4.13 8.42
N VAL A 129 -9.62 -4.98 9.42
CA VAL A 129 -9.05 -4.82 10.76
C VAL A 129 -7.79 -5.68 10.88
N VAL A 130 -6.64 -5.08 10.62
CA VAL A 130 -5.35 -5.76 10.59
C VAL A 130 -4.75 -5.80 11.99
N GLN A 131 -4.41 -7.00 12.46
CA GLN A 131 -3.77 -7.20 13.75
C GLN A 131 -2.30 -6.75 13.69
N VAL A 132 -1.90 -5.80 14.53
CA VAL A 132 -0.52 -5.27 14.55
C VAL A 132 0.33 -5.85 15.68
N GLY A 133 -0.25 -6.67 16.56
CA GLY A 133 0.42 -7.28 17.71
C GLY A 133 0.12 -8.78 17.89
N GLY A 134 0.80 -9.39 18.87
CA GLY A 134 0.52 -10.76 19.32
C GLY A 134 0.82 -11.87 18.32
N LYS A 135 0.16 -13.02 18.51
CA LYS A 135 0.31 -14.23 17.68
C LYS A 135 -0.29 -14.09 16.29
N HIS A 136 -1.25 -13.19 16.14
CA HIS A 136 -2.01 -12.97 14.90
C HIS A 136 -1.52 -11.79 14.08
N ARG A 137 -0.38 -11.22 14.46
CA ARG A 137 0.22 -10.06 13.78
C ARG A 137 0.34 -10.28 12.27
N GLY A 138 -0.11 -9.30 11.51
CA GLY A 138 -0.16 -9.32 10.05
C GLY A 138 -1.43 -9.95 9.46
N LYS A 139 -2.29 -10.57 10.28
CA LYS A 139 -3.56 -11.18 9.84
C LYS A 139 -4.73 -10.20 9.98
N VAL A 140 -5.80 -10.45 9.24
CA VAL A 140 -7.04 -9.68 9.25
C VAL A 140 -8.05 -10.38 10.16
N SER A 141 -8.73 -9.62 11.02
CA SER A 141 -9.86 -10.12 11.80
C SER A 141 -11.00 -10.55 10.88
N ALA A 142 -11.69 -11.63 11.21
CA ALA A 142 -12.85 -12.11 10.46
C ALA A 142 -14.09 -12.15 11.38
N CYS A 143 -15.23 -11.74 10.85
CA CYS A 143 -16.53 -11.92 11.46
C CYS A 143 -16.88 -13.41 11.52
N SER A 144 -17.56 -13.80 12.58
CA SER A 144 -18.09 -15.17 12.74
C SER A 144 -19.47 -15.27 12.10
N LYS A 145 -19.97 -16.48 11.89
CA LYS A 145 -21.33 -16.75 11.41
C LYS A 145 -22.25 -17.13 12.55
N GLU A 146 -23.54 -17.24 12.26
CA GLU A 146 -24.51 -17.79 13.21
C GLU A 146 -24.15 -19.22 13.60
N ASP A 147 -23.67 -20.03 12.65
CA ASP A 147 -23.23 -21.42 12.87
C ASP A 147 -22.03 -21.55 13.82
N ASP A 148 -21.27 -20.45 14.04
CA ASP A 148 -20.16 -20.42 15.00
C ASP A 148 -20.65 -20.21 16.45
N LYS A 149 -21.96 -20.08 16.67
CA LYS A 149 -22.54 -20.04 18.02
C LYS A 149 -22.56 -21.43 18.62
N THR A 150 -22.10 -21.52 19.86
CA THR A 150 -22.28 -22.70 20.70
C THR A 150 -23.16 -22.37 21.89
N THR A 151 -24.00 -23.33 22.26
CA THR A 151 -24.75 -23.26 23.50
C THR A 151 -23.78 -23.49 24.66
N CYS A 152 -23.63 -22.49 25.52
CA CYS A 152 -22.86 -22.63 26.75
C CYS A 152 -23.78 -22.96 27.94
N CYS A 153 -23.18 -23.22 29.11
CA CYS A 153 -23.91 -23.57 30.32
C CYS A 153 -25.00 -22.53 30.64
N PHE A 154 -26.17 -22.98 31.11
CA PHE A 154 -27.37 -22.17 31.41
C PHE A 154 -28.14 -21.60 30.20
N GLY A 155 -27.94 -22.15 28.99
CA GLY A 155 -28.73 -21.76 27.81
C GLY A 155 -28.31 -20.43 27.17
N CYS A 156 -27.15 -19.90 27.56
CA CYS A 156 -26.56 -18.72 26.93
C CYS A 156 -25.90 -19.11 25.60
N SER A 157 -26.14 -18.35 24.54
CA SER A 157 -25.45 -18.52 23.26
C SER A 157 -24.10 -17.78 23.29
N CYS A 158 -22.99 -18.50 23.12
CA CYS A 158 -21.65 -17.93 23.01
C CYS A 158 -21.14 -18.07 21.57
N VAL A 159 -20.70 -16.98 20.97
CA VAL A 159 -20.06 -16.99 19.65
C VAL A 159 -18.61 -17.42 19.80
N ASN A 160 -18.19 -18.47 19.10
CA ASN A 160 -16.79 -18.84 19.01
C ASN A 160 -16.11 -18.02 17.92
N ASP A 161 -15.45 -16.95 18.32
CA ASP A 161 -14.83 -16.03 17.37
C ASP A 161 -13.83 -16.73 16.43
N VAL A 162 -14.08 -16.57 15.13
CA VAL A 162 -13.16 -17.00 14.08
C VAL A 162 -11.81 -16.32 14.28
N LYS A 163 -10.74 -17.11 14.25
CA LYS A 163 -9.38 -16.60 14.43
C LYS A 163 -8.99 -15.71 13.23
N PRO A 164 -8.26 -14.60 13.45
CA PRO A 164 -7.69 -13.82 12.36
C PRO A 164 -6.89 -14.68 11.38
N ARG A 165 -7.04 -14.40 10.08
CA ARG A 165 -6.44 -15.17 8.97
C ARG A 165 -5.79 -14.21 7.95
N PRO A 166 -4.92 -14.70 7.05
CA PRO A 166 -4.38 -13.87 5.97
C PRO A 166 -5.50 -13.18 5.18
N LEU A 167 -5.17 -12.05 4.54
CA LEU A 167 -6.14 -11.33 3.73
C LEU A 167 -6.71 -12.26 2.64
N ASP A 168 -8.03 -12.32 2.59
CA ASP A 168 -8.77 -12.76 1.42
C ASP A 168 -9.74 -11.64 1.04
N ARG A 169 -9.49 -11.00 -0.10
CA ARG A 169 -10.32 -9.89 -0.60
C ARG A 169 -11.73 -10.30 -0.99
N ARG A 170 -11.96 -11.59 -1.29
CA ARG A 170 -13.28 -12.13 -1.65
C ARG A 170 -14.10 -12.45 -0.42
N ASP A 171 -13.44 -12.56 0.74
CA ASP A 171 -14.04 -12.89 2.01
C ASP A 171 -14.68 -11.65 2.65
N LEU A 172 -15.99 -11.47 2.43
CA LEU A 172 -16.77 -10.38 3.01
C LEU A 172 -16.77 -10.39 4.55
N TYR A 173 -16.47 -11.52 5.20
CA TYR A 173 -16.38 -11.57 6.65
C TYR A 173 -15.11 -10.88 7.19
N GLN A 174 -14.10 -10.62 6.36
CA GLN A 174 -12.93 -9.82 6.76
C GLN A 174 -13.16 -8.32 6.74
N GLN A 175 -14.31 -7.87 6.24
CA GLN A 175 -14.68 -6.47 6.16
C GLN A 175 -15.68 -6.12 7.28
N VAL A 176 -15.40 -5.01 7.96
CA VAL A 176 -16.32 -4.42 8.93
C VAL A 176 -16.65 -3.00 8.53
N GLU A 177 -17.89 -2.62 8.76
CA GLU A 177 -18.33 -1.24 8.70
C GLU A 177 -18.28 -0.65 10.10
N VAL A 178 -17.53 0.43 10.27
CA VAL A 178 -17.46 1.18 11.52
C VAL A 178 -18.34 2.41 11.41
N GLN A 179 -19.19 2.61 12.42
CA GLN A 179 -20.07 3.76 12.54
C GLN A 179 -19.84 4.46 13.87
N ARG A 180 -19.93 5.80 13.85
CA ARG A 180 -19.95 6.60 15.08
C ARG A 180 -21.34 6.53 15.71
N LEU A 181 -21.40 6.36 17.03
CA LEU A 181 -22.67 6.42 17.74
C LEU A 181 -23.19 7.86 17.86
N PRO A 182 -24.50 8.12 17.63
CA PRO A 182 -25.06 9.48 17.70
C PRO A 182 -24.95 10.14 19.07
N SER A 183 -25.09 9.37 20.15
CA SER A 183 -25.20 9.85 21.53
C SER A 183 -23.92 9.70 22.37
N SER A 184 -22.81 9.26 21.79
CA SER A 184 -21.53 9.09 22.51
C SER A 184 -20.31 9.34 21.63
N SER A 185 -19.12 9.47 22.22
CA SER A 185 -17.85 9.49 21.47
C SER A 185 -17.39 8.10 21.02
N GLY A 186 -18.20 7.06 21.24
CA GLY A 186 -17.87 5.68 20.91
C GLY A 186 -18.30 5.26 19.52
N PHE A 187 -17.79 4.10 19.11
CA PHE A 187 -18.05 3.49 17.81
C PHE A 187 -18.82 2.18 17.97
N MET A 188 -19.41 1.73 16.88
CA MET A 188 -19.91 0.38 16.72
C MET A 188 -19.39 -0.20 15.41
N ALA A 189 -19.16 -1.51 15.39
CA ALA A 189 -18.84 -2.24 14.17
C ALA A 189 -20.03 -3.08 13.75
N VAL A 190 -20.24 -3.17 12.45
CA VAL A 190 -21.23 -4.03 11.79
C VAL A 190 -20.46 -4.89 10.79
N ALA A 191 -20.78 -6.19 10.71
CA ALA A 191 -20.19 -7.03 9.68
C ALA A 191 -20.75 -6.64 8.31
N VAL A 192 -19.92 -6.65 7.27
CA VAL A 192 -20.41 -6.40 5.90
C VAL A 192 -21.19 -7.61 5.37
N ALA A 193 -20.81 -8.83 5.77
CA ALA A 193 -21.58 -10.02 5.51
C ALA A 193 -22.91 -10.00 6.28
N ALA A 194 -24.02 -10.35 5.62
CA ALA A 194 -25.38 -10.22 6.16
C ALA A 194 -25.64 -11.08 7.41
N ASP A 195 -25.01 -12.25 7.49
CA ASP A 195 -25.04 -13.19 8.62
C ASP A 195 -23.80 -13.06 9.53
N GLY A 196 -22.98 -12.03 9.30
CA GLY A 196 -21.72 -11.83 9.99
C GLY A 196 -21.90 -11.24 11.39
N ILE A 197 -21.15 -11.79 12.35
CA ILE A 197 -21.06 -11.33 13.73
C ILE A 197 -19.66 -10.76 13.93
N PRO A 198 -19.50 -9.46 14.25
CA PRO A 198 -18.19 -8.87 14.46
C PRO A 198 -17.37 -9.60 15.54
N PRO A 199 -16.02 -9.59 15.40
CA PRO A 199 -15.12 -10.11 16.41
C PRO A 199 -15.41 -9.55 17.80
N HIS A 200 -15.20 -10.33 18.86
CA HIS A 200 -15.49 -9.93 20.25
C HIS A 200 -15.07 -8.48 20.59
N HIS A 201 -13.85 -8.08 20.23
CA HIS A 201 -13.28 -6.75 20.52
C HIS A 201 -13.97 -5.58 19.79
N LEU A 202 -14.81 -5.88 18.79
CA LEU A 202 -15.62 -4.91 18.03
C LEU A 202 -17.13 -5.08 18.23
N ARG A 203 -17.56 -6.22 18.81
CA ARG A 203 -18.96 -6.62 18.93
C ARG A 203 -19.77 -5.73 19.88
N LYS A 204 -19.16 -5.29 20.98
CA LYS A 204 -19.83 -4.40 21.96
C LYS A 204 -19.95 -3.00 21.38
N LYS A 205 -21.08 -2.32 21.56
CA LYS A 205 -21.22 -0.91 21.16
C LYS A 205 -20.47 0.02 22.11
N GLY A 206 -20.01 1.14 21.59
CA GLY A 206 -19.41 2.22 22.37
C GLY A 206 -17.93 2.04 22.67
N TRP A 207 -17.23 1.16 21.93
CA TRP A 207 -15.78 1.08 22.03
C TRP A 207 -15.14 2.39 21.58
N LYS A 208 -14.00 2.71 22.19
CA LYS A 208 -13.24 3.93 21.91
C LYS A 208 -11.95 3.58 21.17
N VAL A 209 -11.43 4.55 20.43
CA VAL A 209 -10.17 4.41 19.71
C VAL A 209 -9.20 5.46 20.21
N ASN A 210 -8.00 5.02 20.58
CA ASN A 210 -6.90 5.91 20.89
C ASN A 210 -5.78 5.76 19.86
N THR A 211 -5.32 6.88 19.29
CA THR A 211 -4.10 6.93 18.49
C THR A 211 -2.88 6.90 19.40
N MET A 212 -1.98 5.96 19.15
CA MET A 212 -0.75 5.79 19.91
C MET A 212 0.45 6.42 19.19
N MET A 213 1.66 6.12 19.69
CA MET A 213 2.93 6.54 19.10
C MET A 213 2.95 6.27 17.59
N SER A 214 3.66 7.14 16.88
CA SER A 214 3.94 6.99 15.46
C SER A 214 4.62 5.63 15.23
N PRO A 215 4.23 4.88 14.20
CA PRO A 215 4.93 3.66 13.82
C PRO A 215 6.33 4.01 13.28
N ARG A 216 7.18 2.99 13.08
CA ARG A 216 8.57 3.17 12.60
C ARG A 216 8.66 3.45 11.08
N TYR A 217 7.63 4.01 10.49
CA TYR A 217 7.57 4.36 9.07
C TYR A 217 6.88 5.71 8.90
N ASP A 218 7.22 6.39 7.81
CA ASP A 218 6.62 7.67 7.46
C ASP A 218 5.81 7.54 6.16
N LEU A 219 4.59 8.09 6.18
CA LEU A 219 3.70 8.11 5.02
C LEU A 219 3.61 9.56 4.54
N THR A 220 4.23 9.82 3.40
CA THR A 220 4.28 11.15 2.78
C THR A 220 3.10 11.39 1.84
N ASP A 221 3.08 12.57 1.21
CA ASP A 221 2.07 12.88 0.20
C ASP A 221 2.26 11.98 -1.05
N ALA A 222 1.21 11.24 -1.37
CA ALA A 222 1.12 10.29 -2.48
C ALA A 222 -0.25 10.49 -3.14
N LEU A 223 -0.32 11.38 -4.13
CA LEU A 223 -1.58 11.84 -4.72
C LEU A 223 -2.03 11.01 -5.94
N GLY A 224 -1.29 9.95 -6.28
CA GLY A 224 -1.48 9.18 -7.50
C GLY A 224 -0.68 9.74 -8.68
N VAL A 225 -1.18 9.57 -9.91
CA VAL A 225 -0.55 10.11 -11.13
C VAL A 225 -0.77 11.61 -11.25
N ASP A 226 0.31 12.36 -11.44
CA ASP A 226 0.25 13.71 -12.00
C ASP A 226 0.08 13.63 -13.53
N SER A 227 -1.17 13.80 -13.97
CA SER A 227 -1.53 13.68 -15.38
C SER A 227 -0.97 14.82 -16.25
N ALA A 228 -0.65 15.98 -15.66
CA ALA A 228 -0.03 17.07 -16.40
C ALA A 228 1.45 16.78 -16.62
N LEU A 229 2.15 16.35 -15.57
CA LEU A 229 3.56 15.98 -15.63
C LEU A 229 3.79 14.78 -16.56
N ARG A 230 2.97 13.73 -16.44
CA ARG A 230 3.05 12.52 -17.28
C ARG A 230 2.87 12.81 -18.77
N ARG A 231 2.01 13.78 -19.13
CA ARG A 231 1.78 14.18 -20.52
C ARG A 231 2.93 14.99 -21.12
N ARG A 232 3.64 15.75 -20.29
CA ARG A 232 4.79 16.55 -20.74
C ARG A 232 5.94 15.67 -21.23
N MET A 233 6.08 14.47 -20.64
CA MET A 233 7.22 13.55 -20.82
C MET A 233 8.57 14.17 -20.38
N PRO A 234 9.60 13.36 -20.11
CA PRO A 234 10.94 13.87 -19.81
C PRO A 234 11.56 14.59 -21.01
N ASP A 235 12.48 15.51 -20.74
CA ASP A 235 13.38 16.02 -21.77
C ASP A 235 14.35 14.91 -22.20
N LEU A 236 14.80 14.93 -23.45
CA LEU A 236 15.83 14.03 -23.96
C LEU A 236 17.22 14.39 -23.45
N ASP A 237 17.44 15.67 -23.13
CA ASP A 237 18.73 16.16 -22.65
C ASP A 237 18.99 15.85 -21.18
N ASP A 238 17.91 15.71 -20.41
CA ASP A 238 17.96 15.27 -19.04
C ASP A 238 17.94 13.74 -18.98
N SER A 239 19.10 13.15 -18.66
CA SER A 239 19.22 11.69 -18.44
C SER A 239 18.51 11.19 -17.17
N LEU A 240 17.73 12.03 -16.50
CA LEU A 240 17.07 11.73 -15.24
C LEU A 240 15.69 11.12 -15.46
N SER A 241 15.34 10.10 -14.67
CA SER A 241 13.97 9.63 -14.59
C SER A 241 13.09 10.67 -13.87
N VAL A 242 11.88 10.87 -14.38
CA VAL A 242 10.90 11.78 -13.78
C VAL A 242 9.81 10.95 -13.09
N VAL A 243 9.64 11.14 -11.77
CA VAL A 243 8.55 10.52 -11.02
C VAL A 243 7.24 11.23 -11.35
N VAL A 244 6.32 10.51 -11.99
CA VAL A 244 5.01 11.02 -12.44
C VAL A 244 3.85 10.49 -11.62
N GLY A 245 4.09 9.51 -10.74
CA GLY A 245 3.06 9.01 -9.83
C GLY A 245 3.63 8.42 -8.55
N ARG A 246 2.88 8.55 -7.45
CA ARG A 246 3.19 7.94 -6.15
C ARG A 246 1.94 7.38 -5.47
N TRP A 247 2.12 6.21 -4.87
CA TRP A 247 1.13 5.52 -4.05
C TRP A 247 1.82 4.74 -2.93
N TYR A 248 1.01 4.30 -1.98
CA TYR A 248 1.41 3.26 -1.02
C TYR A 248 0.65 1.96 -1.27
N VAL A 249 1.31 0.86 -0.94
CA VAL A 249 0.77 -0.50 -1.05
C VAL A 249 0.88 -1.17 0.32
N PRO A 250 -0.24 -1.48 1.00
CA PRO A 250 -0.22 -2.26 2.22
C PRO A 250 0.39 -3.65 2.01
N PHE A 251 1.17 -4.13 2.98
CA PHE A 251 1.90 -5.40 2.89
C PHE A 251 1.04 -6.61 2.54
N MET A 252 -0.23 -6.60 2.94
CA MET A 252 -1.20 -7.66 2.66
C MET A 252 -1.48 -7.89 1.17
N PHE A 253 -1.08 -6.97 0.28
CA PHE A 253 -1.17 -7.11 -1.18
C PHE A 253 0.15 -7.54 -1.84
N VAL A 254 1.20 -7.76 -1.06
CA VAL A 254 2.54 -8.15 -1.54
C VAL A 254 2.97 -9.41 -0.81
N LYS A 255 3.44 -10.43 -1.54
CA LYS A 255 4.02 -11.65 -0.98
C LYS A 255 5.50 -11.68 -1.34
N ALA A 256 6.40 -11.29 -0.43
CA ALA A 256 7.84 -11.38 -0.68
C ALA A 256 8.39 -12.69 -0.11
N ASP A 257 9.06 -13.50 -0.93
CA ASP A 257 9.76 -14.69 -0.46
C ASP A 257 11.15 -14.31 0.06
N GLY A 258 11.42 -14.67 1.32
CA GLY A 258 12.59 -14.25 2.10
C GLY A 258 12.27 -13.76 3.52
N GLU A 259 11.04 -13.31 3.78
CA GLU A 259 10.53 -13.04 5.13
C GLU A 259 9.74 -14.27 5.59
N ARG A 260 10.32 -15.06 6.51
CA ARG A 260 9.85 -16.42 6.87
C ARG A 260 8.41 -16.48 7.42
N SER A 261 7.79 -15.33 7.72
CA SER A 261 6.39 -15.25 8.16
C SER A 261 5.73 -13.90 7.84
N LEU A 262 4.42 -13.92 7.58
CA LEU A 262 3.56 -12.71 7.46
C LEU A 262 3.72 -11.73 8.64
N LYS A 263 4.01 -12.28 9.83
CA LYS A 263 4.29 -11.52 11.05
C LYS A 263 5.57 -10.68 10.94
N GLU A 264 6.60 -11.20 10.29
CA GLU A 264 7.87 -10.49 10.08
C GLU A 264 7.71 -9.41 9.02
N GLN A 265 7.08 -9.75 7.89
CA GLN A 265 6.78 -8.80 6.82
C GLN A 265 5.99 -7.60 7.32
N SER A 266 4.90 -7.83 8.07
CA SER A 266 4.11 -6.72 8.62
C SER A 266 4.89 -5.86 9.64
N ARG A 267 6.06 -6.34 10.12
CA ARG A 267 6.97 -5.60 11.01
C ARG A 267 7.86 -4.65 10.26
N ARG A 268 8.46 -5.15 9.20
CA ARG A 268 9.51 -4.47 8.45
C ARG A 268 8.92 -3.60 7.36
N CYS A 269 7.87 -4.10 6.72
CA CYS A 269 7.30 -3.56 5.50
C CYS A 269 5.79 -3.41 5.64
N THR A 270 5.28 -2.69 6.66
CA THR A 270 3.82 -2.49 6.82
C THR A 270 3.18 -1.86 5.57
N PHE A 271 3.90 -0.96 4.93
CA PHE A 271 3.59 -0.43 3.60
C PHE A 271 4.80 -0.61 2.69
N TYR A 272 4.56 -0.50 1.40
CA TYR A 272 5.55 -0.31 0.35
C TYR A 272 5.22 0.99 -0.36
N GLU A 273 6.24 1.72 -0.79
CA GLU A 273 6.08 2.84 -1.70
C GLU A 273 6.05 2.30 -3.13
N MET A 274 5.06 2.73 -3.93
CA MET A 274 5.01 2.49 -5.35
C MET A 274 5.20 3.82 -6.07
N THR A 275 6.27 3.95 -6.85
CA THR A 275 6.48 5.11 -7.74
C THR A 275 6.31 4.71 -9.19
N MET A 276 5.80 5.64 -9.99
CA MET A 276 5.78 5.52 -11.45
C MET A 276 6.72 6.57 -12.03
N GLU A 277 7.69 6.12 -12.81
CA GLU A 277 8.75 6.94 -13.40
C GLU A 277 8.71 6.89 -14.92
N GLN A 278 8.99 8.01 -15.57
CA GLN A 278 9.18 8.12 -17.02
C GLN A 278 10.65 8.40 -17.34
N SER A 279 11.19 7.73 -18.35
CA SER A 279 12.49 8.08 -18.94
C SER A 279 12.53 7.71 -20.42
N TRP A 280 13.53 8.24 -21.13
CA TRP A 280 13.87 7.81 -22.49
C TRP A 280 14.90 6.68 -22.43
N GLU A 281 14.66 5.59 -23.15
CA GLU A 281 15.59 4.48 -23.34
C GLU A 281 16.12 4.52 -24.78
N GLN A 282 17.44 4.57 -24.95
CA GLN A 282 18.06 4.58 -26.27
C GLN A 282 17.94 3.19 -26.90
N ILE A 283 17.35 3.12 -28.08
CA ILE A 283 17.17 1.87 -28.85
C ILE A 283 18.06 1.78 -30.07
N TYR A 284 18.63 2.90 -30.51
CA TYR A 284 19.48 2.94 -31.68
C TYR A 284 20.44 4.12 -31.61
N CYS A 285 21.66 3.94 -32.11
CA CYS A 285 22.60 5.01 -32.37
C CYS A 285 23.41 4.75 -33.63
N ARG A 286 23.77 5.83 -34.33
CA ARG A 286 24.66 5.80 -35.49
C ARG A 286 25.54 7.03 -35.47
N ASP A 287 26.85 6.82 -35.48
CA ASP A 287 27.83 7.87 -35.68
C ASP A 287 27.99 8.12 -37.20
N ASP A 288 28.24 9.38 -37.57
CA ASP A 288 28.33 9.86 -38.95
C ASP A 288 27.18 9.36 -39.84
N PRO A 289 25.91 9.66 -39.46
CA PRO A 289 24.75 9.17 -40.18
C PRO A 289 24.68 9.78 -41.59
N ALA A 290 24.22 8.98 -42.55
CA ALA A 290 23.74 9.51 -43.82
C ALA A 290 22.50 10.40 -43.59
N ALA A 291 22.13 11.20 -44.60
CA ALA A 291 20.92 12.04 -44.57
C ALA A 291 19.62 11.26 -44.31
N GLU A 292 19.62 9.96 -44.63
CA GLU A 292 18.53 9.03 -44.32
C GLU A 292 19.07 7.88 -43.46
N VAL A 293 18.41 7.63 -42.32
CA VAL A 293 18.77 6.58 -41.37
C VAL A 293 17.60 5.61 -41.21
N ALA A 294 17.81 4.36 -41.63
CA ALA A 294 16.93 3.25 -41.31
C ALA A 294 17.22 2.76 -39.87
N VAL A 295 16.23 2.87 -39.00
CA VAL A 295 16.26 2.39 -37.61
C VAL A 295 15.60 1.02 -37.55
N THR A 296 16.32 0.04 -37.02
CA THR A 296 15.80 -1.30 -36.72
C THR A 296 16.18 -1.65 -35.28
N ALA A 297 15.19 -1.92 -34.44
CA ALA A 297 15.39 -2.35 -33.07
C ALA A 297 14.32 -3.37 -32.65
N THR A 298 14.67 -4.35 -31.84
CA THR A 298 13.72 -5.29 -31.24
C THR A 298 13.69 -5.04 -29.74
N VAL A 299 12.49 -4.83 -29.19
CA VAL A 299 12.32 -4.49 -27.78
C VAL A 299 11.29 -5.40 -27.12
N ARG A 300 11.50 -5.73 -25.85
CA ARG A 300 10.48 -6.38 -25.02
C ARG A 300 9.56 -5.33 -24.41
N ARG A 301 8.27 -5.43 -24.72
CA ARG A 301 7.27 -4.43 -24.36
C ARG A 301 6.99 -4.36 -22.86
N SER A 302 7.14 -5.47 -22.15
CA SER A 302 7.12 -5.50 -20.70
C SER A 302 8.29 -6.30 -20.13
N THR A 303 8.90 -5.80 -19.05
CA THR A 303 9.93 -6.54 -18.33
C THR A 303 9.78 -6.33 -16.84
N ALA A 304 10.18 -7.33 -16.05
CA ALA A 304 10.23 -7.22 -14.60
C ALA A 304 11.63 -7.54 -14.08
N LEU A 305 12.06 -6.80 -13.06
CA LEU A 305 13.37 -6.92 -12.41
C LEU A 305 13.20 -7.02 -10.90
N LEU A 306 13.92 -7.94 -10.26
CA LEU A 306 13.80 -8.16 -8.81
C LEU A 306 14.91 -7.46 -8.03
N GLY A 307 14.58 -6.89 -6.86
CA GLY A 307 15.56 -6.54 -5.82
C GLY A 307 16.62 -5.50 -6.19
N GLY A 308 16.45 -4.73 -7.27
CA GLY A 308 17.49 -3.81 -7.77
C GLY A 308 18.75 -4.50 -8.30
N THR A 309 18.75 -5.83 -8.42
CA THR A 309 19.91 -6.62 -8.86
C THR A 309 20.03 -6.70 -10.38
N GLY A 310 19.06 -6.14 -11.12
CA GLY A 310 18.98 -6.24 -12.57
C GLY A 310 18.60 -7.64 -13.08
N VAL A 311 18.28 -8.59 -12.18
CA VAL A 311 17.85 -9.93 -12.56
C VAL A 311 16.45 -9.86 -13.16
N GLN A 312 16.34 -10.18 -14.45
CA GLN A 312 15.06 -10.34 -15.12
C GLN A 312 14.29 -11.52 -14.56
N VAL A 313 13.01 -11.29 -14.31
CA VAL A 313 12.08 -12.27 -13.75
C VAL A 313 10.88 -12.43 -14.66
N GLN A 314 10.35 -13.65 -14.71
CA GLN A 314 9.18 -13.97 -15.51
C GLN A 314 7.91 -13.82 -14.67
N GLU A 315 6.89 -13.23 -15.28
CA GLU A 315 5.53 -13.18 -14.76
C GLU A 315 4.89 -14.57 -14.83
N GLY A 316 4.44 -15.07 -13.68
CA GLY A 316 3.63 -16.27 -13.56
C GLY A 316 2.23 -15.93 -13.08
N TRP A 317 1.23 -16.18 -13.92
CA TRP A 317 -0.17 -16.02 -13.56
C TRP A 317 -0.60 -17.05 -12.50
N PRO A 318 -1.58 -16.72 -11.64
CA PRO A 318 -2.11 -17.66 -10.66
C PRO A 318 -2.70 -18.89 -11.38
N HIS A 319 -2.47 -20.08 -10.84
CA HIS A 319 -3.22 -21.26 -11.27
C HIS A 319 -4.64 -21.22 -10.68
N ALA A 320 -5.57 -21.96 -11.30
CA ALA A 320 -6.97 -21.99 -10.86
C ALA A 320 -7.14 -22.43 -9.38
N ASP A 321 -6.17 -23.18 -8.86
CA ASP A 321 -6.14 -23.73 -7.49
C ASP A 321 -5.40 -22.81 -6.48
N ASP A 322 -4.84 -21.67 -6.88
CA ASP A 322 -4.11 -20.77 -5.97
C ASP A 322 -5.07 -19.87 -5.17
N ASP A 323 -5.13 -20.11 -3.85
CA ASP A 323 -5.86 -19.28 -2.88
C ASP A 323 -5.44 -17.79 -2.99
N GLY A 324 -6.32 -16.98 -3.58
CA GLY A 324 -6.25 -15.52 -3.53
C GLY A 324 -5.63 -14.80 -4.73
N GLY A 325 -5.33 -15.50 -5.84
CA GLY A 325 -4.93 -14.87 -7.11
C GLY A 325 -3.73 -13.93 -6.98
N THR A 326 -2.52 -14.49 -6.89
CA THR A 326 -1.26 -13.75 -6.82
C THR A 326 -0.46 -13.92 -8.11
N VAL A 327 -0.01 -12.81 -8.70
CA VAL A 327 0.92 -12.80 -9.82
C VAL A 327 2.34 -12.84 -9.28
N TRP A 328 3.09 -13.88 -9.63
CA TRP A 328 4.43 -14.11 -9.10
C TRP A 328 5.52 -13.72 -10.09
N PHE A 329 6.56 -13.09 -9.58
CA PHE A 329 7.75 -12.70 -10.32
C PHE A 329 8.91 -13.58 -9.88
N ARG A 330 9.33 -14.49 -10.76
CA ARG A 330 10.34 -15.52 -10.46
C ARG A 330 11.55 -15.44 -11.41
N PRO A 331 12.78 -15.53 -10.90
CA PRO A 331 13.96 -15.70 -11.75
C PRO A 331 13.90 -17.01 -12.53
N ALA A 332 14.42 -17.02 -13.76
CA ALA A 332 14.45 -18.20 -14.61
C ALA A 332 15.35 -19.33 -14.05
N ALA A 333 16.37 -18.97 -13.26
CA ALA A 333 17.27 -19.90 -12.60
C ALA A 333 17.12 -19.83 -11.08
N ALA A 334 16.89 -21.01 -10.48
CA ALA A 334 16.84 -21.36 -9.05
C ALA A 334 15.46 -21.37 -8.36
N ALA A 335 15.13 -22.55 -7.82
CA ALA A 335 14.03 -22.82 -6.90
C ALA A 335 14.20 -22.18 -5.49
N ALA A 336 15.28 -21.42 -5.26
CA ALA A 336 15.63 -20.78 -3.99
C ALA A 336 15.96 -19.28 -4.12
N ALA A 337 15.75 -18.68 -5.31
CA ALA A 337 15.97 -17.27 -5.50
C ALA A 337 14.80 -16.45 -4.92
N ALA A 338 15.09 -15.24 -4.43
CA ALA A 338 14.06 -14.33 -3.92
C ALA A 338 12.96 -14.13 -4.98
N THR A 339 11.69 -14.24 -4.56
CA THR A 339 10.53 -14.00 -5.41
C THR A 339 9.65 -12.93 -4.81
N VAL A 340 8.91 -12.22 -5.66
CA VAL A 340 7.91 -11.25 -5.22
C VAL A 340 6.60 -11.61 -5.90
N GLY A 341 5.53 -11.68 -5.11
CA GLY A 341 4.16 -11.86 -5.56
C GLY A 341 3.37 -10.59 -5.33
N LEU A 342 2.55 -10.21 -6.30
CA LEU A 342 1.58 -9.13 -6.16
C LEU A 342 0.18 -9.74 -6.18
N ASP A 343 -0.72 -9.29 -5.30
CA ASP A 343 -2.13 -9.62 -5.45
C ASP A 343 -2.62 -9.15 -6.84
N VAL A 344 -3.45 -9.95 -7.52
CA VAL A 344 -3.87 -9.66 -8.90
C VAL A 344 -4.51 -8.28 -9.03
N VAL A 345 -5.19 -7.78 -8.00
CA VAL A 345 -5.84 -6.46 -8.03
C VAL A 345 -4.81 -5.35 -8.08
N LEU A 346 -3.65 -5.55 -7.43
CA LEU A 346 -2.52 -4.63 -7.52
C LEU A 346 -1.87 -4.68 -8.90
N TRP A 347 -1.73 -5.88 -9.48
CA TRP A 347 -1.19 -6.05 -10.83
C TRP A 347 -2.10 -5.44 -11.91
N GLU A 348 -3.40 -5.73 -11.85
CA GLU A 348 -4.43 -5.14 -12.72
C GLU A 348 -4.44 -3.62 -12.60
N ARG A 349 -4.24 -3.08 -11.40
CA ARG A 349 -4.06 -1.65 -11.21
C ARG A 349 -2.84 -1.11 -11.95
N MET A 350 -1.67 -1.73 -11.80
CA MET A 350 -0.46 -1.30 -12.52
C MET A 350 -0.69 -1.28 -14.04
N ARG A 351 -1.28 -2.36 -14.57
CA ARG A 351 -1.62 -2.51 -15.99
C ARG A 351 -2.61 -1.46 -16.45
N TRP A 352 -3.66 -1.18 -15.67
CA TRP A 352 -4.64 -0.14 -15.97
C TRP A 352 -4.00 1.26 -16.05
N GLU A 353 -3.06 1.58 -15.16
CA GLU A 353 -2.34 2.86 -15.22
C GLU A 353 -1.41 2.95 -16.44
N ALA A 354 -0.75 1.86 -16.82
CA ALA A 354 0.05 1.78 -18.04
C ALA A 354 -0.82 1.97 -19.30
N ASP A 355 -1.96 1.26 -19.37
CA ASP A 355 -2.93 1.34 -20.46
C ASP A 355 -3.55 2.73 -20.61
N LYS A 356 -3.92 3.37 -19.49
CA LYS A 356 -4.35 4.78 -19.48
C LYS A 356 -3.28 5.73 -20.02
N GLY A 357 -2.01 5.33 -19.94
CA GLY A 357 -0.89 6.05 -20.54
C GLY A 357 -0.73 5.85 -22.03
N GLY A 358 -1.49 4.97 -22.66
CA GLY A 358 -1.33 4.57 -24.06
C GLY A 358 -0.51 3.28 -24.26
N TRP A 359 -0.05 2.61 -23.19
CA TRP A 359 0.61 1.32 -23.35
C TRP A 359 -0.42 0.22 -23.59
N VAL A 360 -0.47 -0.33 -24.79
CA VAL A 360 -1.38 -1.45 -25.10
C VAL A 360 -0.65 -2.76 -24.87
N ALA A 361 -1.31 -3.79 -24.34
CA ALA A 361 -0.71 -5.12 -24.24
C ALA A 361 -0.54 -5.79 -25.61
N PRO A 362 0.53 -6.59 -25.85
CA PRO A 362 0.71 -7.24 -27.14
C PRO A 362 -0.45 -8.21 -27.45
N ALA A 363 -0.94 -8.17 -28.69
CA ALA A 363 -1.97 -9.08 -29.19
C ALA A 363 -1.32 -10.43 -29.56
N GLY A 364 -0.91 -11.21 -28.56
CA GLY A 364 -0.32 -12.54 -28.78
C GLY A 364 0.61 -12.99 -27.66
N ASN A 365 1.19 -14.18 -27.82
CA ASN A 365 2.12 -14.78 -26.86
C ASN A 365 3.55 -14.19 -26.93
N GLY A 366 3.79 -13.24 -27.86
CA GLY A 366 5.08 -12.58 -28.02
C GLY A 366 5.07 -11.21 -27.34
N ASP A 367 6.01 -11.01 -26.43
CA ASP A 367 6.25 -9.70 -25.79
C ASP A 367 7.36 -8.91 -26.51
N GLU A 368 7.92 -9.46 -27.58
CA GLU A 368 8.92 -8.81 -28.43
C GLU A 368 8.26 -8.11 -29.61
N GLU A 369 8.58 -6.84 -29.80
CA GLU A 369 8.12 -6.03 -30.93
C GLU A 369 9.31 -5.49 -31.70
N ARG A 370 9.27 -5.61 -33.04
CA ARG A 370 10.29 -5.08 -33.94
C ARG A 370 9.85 -3.70 -34.41
N ILE A 371 10.68 -2.71 -34.13
CA ILE A 371 10.53 -1.33 -34.57
C ILE A 371 11.34 -1.17 -35.86
N GLU A 372 10.66 -0.76 -36.93
CA GLU A 372 11.28 -0.37 -38.19
C GLU A 372 10.75 0.99 -38.62
N ARG A 373 11.66 1.95 -38.82
CA ARG A 373 11.32 3.29 -39.29
C ARG A 373 12.49 3.95 -40.00
N VAL A 374 12.19 4.98 -40.77
CA VAL A 374 13.18 5.76 -41.51
C VAL A 374 13.14 7.20 -41.01
N GLU A 375 14.27 7.71 -40.53
CA GLU A 375 14.44 9.10 -40.14
C GLU A 375 15.24 9.85 -41.20
N ARG A 376 14.81 11.08 -41.51
CA ARG A 376 15.47 11.95 -42.47
C ARG A 376 15.90 13.23 -41.77
N HIS A 377 17.07 13.73 -42.13
CA HIS A 377 17.51 15.05 -41.68
C HIS A 377 16.96 16.12 -42.63
N ASP A 378 16.33 17.15 -42.08
CA ASP A 378 15.67 18.20 -42.88
C ASP A 378 16.68 19.08 -43.65
N ASP A 379 17.92 19.21 -43.16
CA ASP A 379 18.96 20.02 -43.78
C ASP A 379 20.23 19.22 -44.06
N VAL A 380 20.31 18.64 -45.25
CA VAL A 380 21.45 17.81 -45.67
C VAL A 380 22.76 18.60 -45.71
N ALA A 381 22.71 19.92 -45.89
CA ALA A 381 23.91 20.76 -45.94
C ALA A 381 24.58 20.89 -44.56
N GLN A 382 23.84 20.72 -43.47
CA GLN A 382 24.37 20.74 -42.10
C GLN A 382 25.06 19.43 -41.68
N LEU A 383 24.89 18.35 -42.46
CA LEU A 383 25.58 17.07 -42.25
C LEU A 383 26.95 17.01 -42.96
N VAL A 384 27.41 18.12 -43.53
CA VAL A 384 28.71 18.21 -44.22
C VAL A 384 29.82 18.38 -43.18
N GLY A 385 30.40 17.26 -42.74
CA GLY A 385 31.46 17.21 -41.74
C GLY A 385 31.57 15.82 -41.09
N HIS A 386 32.54 15.63 -40.21
CA HIS A 386 32.64 14.44 -39.35
C HIS A 386 32.25 14.79 -37.91
N GLY A 387 31.69 13.83 -37.18
CA GLY A 387 31.36 13.97 -35.76
C GLY A 387 29.88 14.12 -35.44
N HIS A 388 29.00 13.97 -36.44
CA HIS A 388 27.56 13.99 -36.23
C HIS A 388 27.08 12.67 -35.63
N LYS A 389 26.07 12.72 -34.75
CA LYS A 389 25.50 11.51 -34.16
C LYS A 389 23.99 11.49 -34.27
N PHE A 390 23.47 10.37 -34.72
CA PHE A 390 22.05 10.09 -34.68
C PHE A 390 21.74 9.15 -33.51
N ARG A 391 20.69 9.47 -32.75
CA ARG A 391 20.18 8.62 -31.67
C ARG A 391 18.67 8.53 -31.73
N CYS A 392 18.14 7.34 -31.44
CA CYS A 392 16.70 7.08 -31.37
C CYS A 392 16.36 6.50 -30.00
N TYR A 393 15.27 7.00 -29.42
CA TYR A 393 14.83 6.70 -28.08
C TYR A 393 13.35 6.33 -28.06
N LEU A 394 12.96 5.44 -27.16
CA LEU A 394 11.56 5.18 -26.84
C LEU A 394 11.25 5.59 -25.40
N LEU A 395 9.98 5.91 -25.13
CA LEU A 395 9.53 6.21 -23.78
C LEU A 395 9.34 4.92 -22.98
N VAL A 396 9.90 4.88 -21.78
CA VAL A 396 9.71 3.80 -20.82
C VAL A 396 9.02 4.34 -19.57
N GLU A 397 7.97 3.64 -19.15
CA GLU A 397 7.31 3.84 -17.88
C GLU A 397 7.69 2.71 -16.92
N ARG A 398 8.21 3.06 -15.74
CA ARG A 398 8.68 2.09 -14.73
C ARG A 398 7.87 2.23 -13.46
N PHE A 399 7.31 1.13 -12.99
CA PHE A 399 6.77 1.00 -11.65
C PHE A 399 7.83 0.45 -10.72
N LEU A 400 8.20 1.20 -9.69
CA LEU A 400 9.18 0.80 -8.69
C LEU A 400 8.46 0.56 -7.36
N LEU A 401 8.44 -0.69 -6.91
CA LEU A 401 7.94 -1.08 -5.60
C LEU A 401 9.10 -1.09 -4.59
N LYS A 402 9.13 -0.11 -3.70
CA LYS A 402 10.16 0.08 -2.67
C LYS A 402 9.63 -0.27 -1.29
N ARG A 403 10.46 -0.91 -0.47
CA ARG A 403 10.20 -1.11 0.96
C ARG A 403 10.36 0.23 1.69
N MET A 404 9.81 0.36 2.89
CA MET A 404 9.93 1.61 3.68
C MET A 404 11.37 1.93 4.11
N ASP A 405 12.30 0.98 4.03
CA ASP A 405 13.73 1.23 4.25
C ASP A 405 14.46 1.77 3.00
N GLY A 406 13.73 2.02 1.91
CA GLY A 406 14.26 2.51 0.63
C GLY A 406 14.76 1.41 -0.30
N SER A 407 14.85 0.15 0.15
CA SER A 407 15.28 -0.95 -0.70
C SER A 407 14.24 -1.31 -1.76
N LEU A 408 14.69 -1.59 -2.98
CA LEU A 408 13.82 -1.98 -4.08
C LEU A 408 13.38 -3.44 -3.93
N ALA A 409 12.09 -3.71 -4.10
CA ALA A 409 11.53 -5.06 -4.12
C ALA A 409 11.32 -5.56 -5.55
N LEU A 410 10.70 -4.74 -6.40
CA LEU A 410 10.33 -5.09 -7.77
C LEU A 410 10.33 -3.83 -8.65
N THR A 411 10.80 -3.97 -9.89
CA THR A 411 10.60 -3.00 -10.96
C THR A 411 9.83 -3.66 -12.09
N CYS A 412 8.78 -3.02 -12.59
CA CYS A 412 8.10 -3.43 -13.82
C CYS A 412 8.23 -2.29 -14.83
N GLU A 413 8.74 -2.59 -16.01
CA GLU A 413 8.98 -1.63 -17.09
C GLU A 413 8.01 -1.88 -18.24
N PHE A 414 7.47 -0.79 -18.78
CA PHE A 414 6.52 -0.77 -19.89
C PHE A 414 7.09 0.14 -20.99
N ARG A 415 7.46 -0.44 -22.14
CA ARG A 415 8.04 0.28 -23.29
C ARG A 415 6.94 0.68 -24.26
N HIS A 416 6.82 1.99 -24.52
CA HIS A 416 5.80 2.58 -25.41
C HIS A 416 6.36 2.65 -26.85
N THR A 417 6.09 1.63 -27.66
CA THR A 417 6.62 1.53 -29.04
C THR A 417 6.01 2.55 -30.00
N ASP A 418 4.89 3.16 -29.62
CA ASP A 418 4.23 4.29 -30.28
C ASP A 418 4.85 5.66 -29.94
N LYS A 419 5.68 5.73 -28.89
CA LYS A 419 6.30 6.99 -28.41
C LYS A 419 7.80 6.96 -28.58
N ILE A 420 8.23 7.39 -29.75
CA ILE A 420 9.64 7.39 -30.17
C ILE A 420 10.07 8.82 -30.48
N LYS A 421 11.28 9.19 -30.06
CA LYS A 421 11.93 10.44 -30.46
C LYS A 421 13.29 10.16 -31.09
N ALA A 422 13.60 10.91 -32.13
CA ALA A 422 14.89 10.91 -32.78
C ALA A 422 15.64 12.21 -32.46
N LYS A 423 16.96 12.12 -32.33
CA LYS A 423 17.83 13.27 -32.12
C LYS A 423 19.05 13.19 -33.03
N TRP A 424 19.32 14.29 -33.73
CA TRP A 424 20.53 14.54 -34.50
C TRP A 424 21.42 15.48 -33.68
N LEU A 425 22.68 15.11 -33.48
CA LEU A 425 23.68 15.76 -32.63
C LEU A 425 24.90 16.19 -33.43
#